data_AF-A0AAJ2HE75-F1
#
_entry.id   AF-A0AAJ2HE75-F1
#
_cell.length_a   1.000
_cell.length_b   1.000
_cell.length_c   1.000
_cell.angle_alpha   90.00
_cell.angle_beta   90.00
_cell.angle_gamma   90.00
#
_symmetry.space_group_name_H-M   'P 1'
#
loop_
_entity.id
_entity.type
_entity.pdbx_description
1 polymer ?
#
loop_
_entity_poly.entity_id
_entity_poly.type
_entity_poly.pdbx_seq_one_letter_code
_entity_poly.pdbx_strand_id
1 'polypeptide(L)'
;MTDAQADGHPPHTGPDGAGLLVLRNRRAGASTLRADPGARLLRELPAARVRELEPDEDMADVVAEAVAGVDPPRMLGVLGGDGSVSAMAHIARTVDLPLWVVPGGTFNHFSRALGIDGPDAAIAALRGGRVRAIDVLEVRVDDGEPQTVLNAASLGLYAGLIDERERRQSLGKWLGALVAAYDEITEAQPTEIVVDGRRARVWSVFIGVGLHASDQVATLQRSEADAGTLDIRIHHARGGRLRALASLAFGRRTRAVLRAVRVFPPARDVERRLVDALELRVRPADADQAAWVHDGELEKAPESGFTLHLRRVPAALSVVTS
;
A
#
# COMPACT_ATOMS: atom_id res chain seq x y z
N MET A 1 17.06 16.51 29.70
CA MET A 1 17.78 15.23 29.73
C MET A 1 16.93 14.34 30.62
N THR A 2 16.02 13.62 29.98
CA THR A 2 15.01 12.82 30.67
C THR A 2 14.99 11.50 29.93
N ASP A 3 15.55 10.50 30.58
CA ASP A 3 15.50 9.09 30.22
C ASP A 3 14.05 8.68 29.97
N ALA A 4 13.72 8.37 28.73
CA ALA A 4 12.55 7.57 28.42
C ALA A 4 12.99 6.10 28.51
N GLN A 5 12.50 5.43 29.55
CA GLN A 5 12.73 4.03 29.86
C GLN A 5 12.57 3.17 28.60
N ALA A 6 13.61 2.37 28.33
CA ALA A 6 13.55 1.29 27.35
C ALA A 6 12.46 0.30 27.78
N ASP A 7 11.39 0.23 27.00
CA ASP A 7 10.35 -0.78 27.16
C ASP A 7 11.00 -2.18 27.05
N GLY A 8 10.95 -2.93 28.15
CA GLY A 8 11.67 -4.19 28.36
C GLY A 8 11.07 -5.39 27.64
N HIS A 9 10.82 -5.31 26.33
CA HIS A 9 10.61 -6.51 25.52
C HIS A 9 11.97 -7.16 25.19
N PRO A 10 12.13 -8.49 25.34
CA PRO A 10 13.33 -9.17 24.86
C PRO A 10 13.49 -8.91 23.36
N PRO A 11 14.74 -8.78 22.85
CA PRO A 11 14.96 -8.54 21.44
C PRO A 11 14.31 -9.66 20.63
N HIS A 12 13.40 -9.30 19.72
CA HIS A 12 12.69 -10.25 18.87
C HIS A 12 13.67 -11.11 18.05
N THR A 13 14.85 -10.60 17.73
CA THR A 13 15.91 -11.33 17.00
C THR A 13 17.30 -10.98 17.53
N GLY A 14 18.26 -11.89 17.35
CA GLY A 14 19.68 -11.60 17.55
C GLY A 14 20.26 -10.68 16.46
N PRO A 15 21.39 -9.98 16.70
CA PRO A 15 22.03 -9.09 15.73
C PRO A 15 22.60 -9.82 14.49
N ASP A 16 22.69 -11.14 14.56
CA ASP A 16 23.07 -12.09 13.50
C ASP A 16 21.86 -12.67 12.75
N GLY A 17 20.64 -12.26 13.10
CA GLY A 17 19.40 -12.73 12.50
C GLY A 17 18.76 -13.95 13.18
N ALA A 18 19.25 -14.39 14.34
CA ALA A 18 18.65 -15.53 15.03
C ALA A 18 17.15 -15.33 15.34
N GLY A 19 16.31 -16.25 14.87
CA GLY A 19 14.84 -16.20 15.00
C GLY A 19 14.12 -15.40 13.90
N LEU A 20 14.85 -14.89 12.89
CA LEU A 20 14.29 -14.20 11.74
C LEU A 20 13.99 -15.19 10.60
N LEU A 21 12.76 -15.14 10.06
CA LEU A 21 12.43 -15.76 8.78
C LEU A 21 12.30 -14.68 7.71
N VAL A 22 13.15 -14.69 6.69
CA VAL A 22 13.09 -13.74 5.57
C VAL A 22 12.58 -14.45 4.32
N LEU A 23 11.47 -13.96 3.78
CA LEU A 23 10.97 -14.41 2.47
C LEU A 23 11.39 -13.45 1.36
N ARG A 24 11.91 -13.99 0.27
CA ARG A 24 12.31 -13.23 -0.93
C ARG A 24 11.37 -13.54 -2.08
N ASN A 25 10.73 -12.53 -2.64
CA ASN A 25 9.94 -12.68 -3.86
C ASN A 25 10.75 -12.24 -5.09
N ARG A 26 11.12 -13.21 -5.94
CA ARG A 26 11.97 -12.99 -7.12
C ARG A 26 11.29 -12.14 -8.22
N ARG A 27 9.94 -12.10 -8.25
CA ARG A 27 9.18 -11.31 -9.25
C ARG A 27 9.29 -9.80 -9.01
N ALA A 28 9.55 -9.36 -7.77
CA ALA A 28 9.49 -7.94 -7.40
C ALA A 28 10.68 -7.08 -7.89
N GLY A 29 11.68 -7.67 -8.57
CA GLY A 29 12.96 -7.02 -8.84
C GLY A 29 13.66 -7.39 -10.16
N ALA A 30 12.92 -7.72 -11.22
CA ALA A 30 13.47 -8.06 -12.54
C ALA A 30 14.10 -6.85 -13.29
N SER A 31 14.81 -5.96 -12.61
CA SER A 31 15.79 -5.07 -13.23
C SER A 31 17.17 -5.71 -13.09
N THR A 32 17.66 -6.29 -14.18
CA THR A 32 18.93 -7.02 -14.35
C THR A 32 20.23 -6.22 -14.07
N LEU A 33 20.14 -5.07 -13.40
CA LEU A 33 21.23 -4.08 -13.25
C LEU A 33 21.65 -3.81 -11.79
N ARG A 34 21.06 -4.44 -10.77
CA ARG A 34 21.49 -4.28 -9.36
C ARG A 34 22.03 -5.58 -8.78
N ALA A 35 23.09 -5.48 -7.97
CA ALA A 35 23.62 -6.59 -7.20
C ALA A 35 22.51 -7.20 -6.32
N ASP A 36 22.43 -8.54 -6.30
CA ASP A 36 21.41 -9.26 -5.52
C ASP A 36 21.56 -8.94 -4.01
N PRO A 37 20.59 -8.22 -3.41
CA PRO A 37 20.65 -7.90 -1.99
C PRO A 37 20.62 -9.15 -1.11
N GLY A 38 20.05 -10.28 -1.59
CA GLY A 38 19.97 -11.54 -0.84
C GLY A 38 21.33 -12.10 -0.42
N ALA A 39 22.33 -12.06 -1.29
CA ALA A 39 23.68 -12.54 -0.98
C ALA A 39 24.34 -11.74 0.16
N ARG A 40 23.98 -10.46 0.31
CA ARG A 40 24.46 -9.62 1.40
C ARG A 40 23.75 -9.92 2.71
N LEU A 41 22.42 -10.11 2.69
CA LEU A 41 21.67 -10.54 3.87
C LEU A 41 22.26 -11.83 4.45
N LEU A 42 22.48 -12.85 3.61
CA LEU A 42 23.03 -14.13 4.05
C LEU A 42 24.41 -14.00 4.72
N ARG A 43 25.22 -13.03 4.28
CA ARG A 43 26.55 -12.78 4.86
C ARG A 43 26.47 -12.04 6.19
N GLU A 44 25.59 -11.05 6.28
CA GLU A 44 25.49 -10.15 7.44
C GLU A 44 24.59 -10.71 8.55
N LEU A 45 23.68 -11.62 8.20
CA LEU A 45 22.69 -12.26 9.08
C LEU A 45 22.75 -13.79 8.92
N PRO A 46 23.87 -14.43 9.31
CA PRO A 46 24.10 -15.86 9.05
C PRO A 46 23.14 -16.79 9.82
N ALA A 47 22.49 -16.29 10.89
CA ALA A 47 21.51 -17.05 11.67
C ALA A 47 20.05 -16.82 11.20
N ALA A 48 19.82 -15.94 10.22
CA ALA A 48 18.50 -15.77 9.63
C ALA A 48 18.15 -16.92 8.69
N ARG A 49 16.90 -17.37 8.74
CA ARG A 49 16.35 -18.31 7.75
C ARG A 49 15.88 -17.52 6.55
N VAL A 50 16.68 -17.47 5.49
CA VAL A 50 16.29 -16.81 4.23
C VAL A 50 15.76 -17.84 3.25
N ARG A 51 14.50 -17.72 2.85
CA ARG A 51 13.83 -18.58 1.88
C ARG A 51 13.39 -17.77 0.67
N GLU A 52 13.64 -18.29 -0.52
CA GLU A 52 13.09 -17.77 -1.75
C GLU A 52 11.71 -18.39 -1.96
N LEU A 53 10.72 -17.57 -2.31
CA LEU A 53 9.39 -18.05 -2.67
C LEU A 53 9.39 -18.49 -4.12
N GLU A 54 8.96 -19.72 -4.35
CA GLU A 54 8.75 -20.25 -5.69
C GLU A 54 7.49 -19.64 -6.34
N PRO A 55 7.38 -19.64 -7.68
CA PRO A 55 6.30 -18.97 -8.43
C PRO A 55 4.86 -19.37 -8.06
N ASP A 56 4.68 -20.55 -7.50
CA ASP A 56 3.43 -21.21 -7.13
C ASP A 56 3.22 -21.33 -5.60
N GLU A 57 4.17 -20.86 -4.80
CA GLU A 57 4.05 -20.85 -3.35
C GLU A 57 3.28 -19.62 -2.85
N ASP A 58 2.36 -19.86 -1.92
CA ASP A 58 1.71 -18.80 -1.16
C ASP A 58 2.58 -18.41 0.04
N MET A 59 2.80 -17.10 0.21
CA MET A 59 3.59 -16.56 1.30
C MET A 59 2.99 -16.87 2.67
N ALA A 60 1.66 -16.85 2.79
CA ALA A 60 0.94 -17.12 4.02
C ALA A 60 1.09 -18.59 4.43
N ASP A 61 1.00 -19.53 3.48
CA ASP A 61 1.20 -20.96 3.74
C ASP A 61 2.62 -21.25 4.25
N VAL A 62 3.63 -20.65 3.61
CA VAL A 62 5.04 -20.77 4.04
C VAL A 62 5.25 -20.24 5.45
N VAL A 63 4.65 -19.10 5.79
CA VAL A 63 4.75 -18.54 7.15
C VAL A 63 3.99 -19.40 8.15
N ALA A 64 2.78 -19.85 7.81
CA ALA A 64 1.97 -20.69 8.68
C ALA A 64 2.69 -22.00 9.04
N GLU A 65 3.32 -22.65 8.06
CA GLU A 65 4.16 -23.83 8.27
C GLU A 65 5.34 -23.52 9.21
N ALA A 66 6.04 -22.41 8.98
CA ALA A 66 7.19 -22.03 9.80
C ALA A 66 6.81 -21.69 11.25
N VAL A 67 5.65 -21.05 11.47
CA VAL A 67 5.12 -20.72 12.80
C VAL A 67 4.62 -21.97 13.55
N ALA A 68 4.08 -22.95 12.83
CA ALA A 68 3.65 -24.22 13.43
C ALA A 68 4.80 -25.23 13.67
N GLY A 69 6.00 -24.92 13.15
CA GLY A 69 7.16 -25.80 13.22
C GLY A 69 7.84 -25.88 14.60
N VAL A 70 8.89 -26.71 14.68
CA VAL A 70 9.66 -26.98 15.92
C VAL A 70 10.48 -25.77 16.39
N ASP A 71 10.85 -24.88 15.46
CA ASP A 71 11.61 -23.65 15.73
C ASP A 71 10.87 -22.46 15.09
N PRO A 72 9.81 -21.94 15.72
CA PRO A 72 9.00 -20.85 15.16
C PRO A 72 9.80 -19.54 15.09
N PRO A 73 9.61 -18.72 14.03
CA PRO A 73 10.24 -17.42 13.96
C PRO A 73 9.68 -16.48 15.04
N ARG A 74 10.52 -15.55 15.48
CA ARG A 74 10.14 -14.46 16.39
C ARG A 74 9.95 -13.12 15.67
N MET A 75 10.30 -13.07 14.40
CA MET A 75 10.15 -11.92 13.51
C MET A 75 10.06 -12.41 12.07
N LEU A 76 9.23 -11.76 11.27
CA LEU A 76 9.14 -11.98 9.84
C LEU A 76 9.91 -10.89 9.10
N GLY A 77 10.57 -11.29 8.02
CA GLY A 77 11.34 -10.45 7.13
C GLY A 77 10.85 -10.59 5.70
N VAL A 78 10.84 -9.52 4.93
CA VAL A 78 10.57 -9.59 3.50
C VAL A 78 11.57 -8.79 2.70
N LEU A 79 12.11 -9.40 1.65
CA LEU A 79 12.89 -8.75 0.61
C LEU A 79 12.04 -8.68 -0.67
N GLY A 80 11.51 -7.50 -0.97
CA GLY A 80 10.59 -7.33 -2.09
C GLY A 80 10.15 -5.89 -2.33
N GLY A 81 9.23 -5.72 -3.27
CA GLY A 81 8.56 -4.46 -3.56
C GLY A 81 7.32 -4.25 -2.68
N ASP A 82 6.57 -3.18 -2.95
CA ASP A 82 5.44 -2.75 -2.11
C ASP A 82 4.35 -3.84 -1.95
N GLY A 83 4.00 -4.58 -3.00
CA GLY A 83 3.05 -5.69 -2.91
C GLY A 83 3.52 -6.85 -2.01
N SER A 84 4.79 -7.23 -2.10
CA SER A 84 5.36 -8.26 -1.20
C SER A 84 5.41 -7.79 0.25
N VAL A 85 5.66 -6.50 0.46
CA VAL A 85 5.67 -5.87 1.79
C VAL A 85 4.26 -5.82 2.36
N SER A 86 3.26 -5.46 1.57
CA SER A 86 1.85 -5.44 1.99
C SER A 86 1.36 -6.84 2.36
N ALA A 87 1.62 -7.85 1.51
CA ALA A 87 1.29 -9.24 1.80
C ALA A 87 1.93 -9.74 3.10
N MET A 88 3.24 -9.52 3.26
CA MET A 88 3.94 -9.92 4.49
C MET A 88 3.43 -9.16 5.71
N ALA A 89 3.05 -7.89 5.58
CA ALA A 89 2.48 -7.12 6.70
C ALA A 89 1.11 -7.63 7.13
N HIS A 90 0.27 -8.03 6.17
CA HIS A 90 -0.99 -8.70 6.50
C HIS A 90 -0.73 -9.99 7.29
N ILE A 91 0.18 -10.84 6.80
CA ILE A 91 0.54 -12.10 7.46
C ILE A 91 1.13 -11.85 8.86
N ALA A 92 2.10 -10.95 8.98
CA ALA A 92 2.77 -10.59 10.23
C ALA A 92 1.79 -10.11 11.30
N ARG A 93 0.80 -9.29 10.89
CA ARG A 93 -0.30 -8.89 11.77
C ARG A 93 -1.17 -10.08 12.20
N THR A 94 -1.49 -10.99 11.28
CA THR A 94 -2.33 -12.16 11.57
C THR A 94 -1.66 -13.14 12.53
N VAL A 95 -0.34 -13.33 12.42
CA VAL A 95 0.43 -14.21 13.32
C VAL A 95 1.05 -13.49 14.53
N ASP A 96 0.76 -12.20 14.71
CA ASP A 96 1.29 -11.34 15.78
C ASP A 96 2.82 -11.36 15.92
N LEU A 97 3.53 -11.25 14.79
CA LEU A 97 4.99 -11.16 14.74
C LEU A 97 5.44 -9.79 14.18
N PRO A 98 6.54 -9.21 14.71
CA PRO A 98 7.11 -8.01 14.13
C PRO A 98 7.58 -8.24 12.69
N LEU A 99 7.54 -7.17 11.90
CA LEU A 99 7.95 -7.13 10.51
C LEU A 99 9.24 -6.33 10.31
N TRP A 100 10.21 -6.95 9.65
CA TRP A 100 11.39 -6.30 9.10
C TRP A 100 11.31 -6.24 7.58
N VAL A 101 11.56 -5.06 7.00
CA VAL A 101 11.41 -4.85 5.55
C VAL A 101 12.75 -4.53 4.93
N VAL A 102 13.08 -5.24 3.85
CA VAL A 102 14.21 -4.91 2.98
C VAL A 102 13.70 -4.46 1.62
N PRO A 103 13.96 -3.20 1.22
CA PRO A 103 13.50 -2.68 -0.07
C PRO A 103 14.14 -3.44 -1.25
N GLY A 104 13.32 -4.10 -2.04
CA GLY A 104 13.70 -4.81 -3.27
C GLY A 104 13.00 -4.30 -4.54
N GLY A 105 12.02 -3.41 -4.41
CA GLY A 105 11.24 -2.87 -5.52
C GLY A 105 11.72 -1.52 -6.06
N THR A 106 10.90 -0.92 -6.94
CA THR A 106 11.19 0.38 -7.57
C THR A 106 10.80 1.56 -6.67
N PHE A 107 9.63 1.50 -6.04
CA PHE A 107 9.05 2.63 -5.31
C PHE A 107 9.21 2.54 -3.79
N ASN A 108 9.15 1.35 -3.19
CA ASN A 108 9.56 1.09 -1.80
C ASN A 108 8.97 2.12 -0.82
N HIS A 109 7.68 2.42 -0.97
CA HIS A 109 7.00 3.51 -0.28
C HIS A 109 7.00 3.29 1.22
N PHE A 110 6.68 2.07 1.64
CA PHE A 110 6.58 1.73 3.05
C PHE A 110 7.94 1.76 3.76
N SER A 111 8.95 1.09 3.20
CA SER A 111 10.30 1.07 3.79
C SER A 111 10.93 2.46 3.87
N ARG A 112 10.70 3.34 2.89
CA ARG A 112 11.09 4.75 2.96
C ARG A 112 10.42 5.50 4.11
N ALA A 113 9.13 5.25 4.37
CA ALA A 113 8.43 5.82 5.52
C ALA A 113 8.99 5.33 6.87
N LEU A 114 9.65 4.17 6.89
CA LEU A 114 10.40 3.64 8.03
C LEU A 114 11.85 4.15 8.12
N GLY A 115 12.29 4.99 7.18
CA GLY A 115 13.68 5.45 7.09
C GLY A 115 14.65 4.38 6.60
N ILE A 116 14.16 3.37 5.85
CA ILE A 116 14.92 2.25 5.31
C ILE A 116 15.03 2.42 3.78
N ASP A 117 16.08 3.12 3.34
CA ASP A 117 16.30 3.47 1.94
C ASP A 117 17.06 2.40 1.12
N GLY A 118 17.49 1.31 1.77
CA GLY A 118 18.27 0.25 1.14
C GLY A 118 18.59 -0.91 2.08
N PRO A 119 19.22 -1.98 1.58
CA PRO A 119 19.64 -3.13 2.40
C PRO A 119 20.52 -2.76 3.60
N ASP A 120 21.39 -1.76 3.45
CA ASP A 120 22.32 -1.35 4.51
C ASP A 120 21.60 -0.68 5.66
N ALA A 121 20.65 0.21 5.33
CA ALA A 121 19.76 0.82 6.31
C ALA A 121 18.88 -0.24 6.98
N ALA A 122 18.41 -1.25 6.22
CA ALA A 122 17.59 -2.32 6.78
C ALA A 122 18.37 -3.16 7.80
N ILE A 123 19.60 -3.58 7.47
CA ILE A 123 20.46 -4.34 8.37
C ILE A 123 20.84 -3.51 9.61
N ALA A 124 21.15 -2.23 9.42
CA ALA A 124 21.43 -1.31 10.53
C ALA A 124 20.20 -1.16 11.45
N ALA A 125 19.01 -1.01 10.89
CA ALA A 125 17.75 -0.93 11.63
C ALA A 125 17.49 -2.21 12.45
N LEU A 126 17.67 -3.39 11.82
CA LEU A 126 17.54 -4.68 12.50
C LEU A 126 18.50 -4.80 13.69
N ARG A 127 19.78 -4.46 13.48
CA ARG A 127 20.81 -4.47 14.54
C ARG A 127 20.56 -3.43 15.63
N GLY A 128 19.91 -2.31 15.27
CA GLY A 128 19.47 -1.29 16.22
C GLY A 128 18.32 -1.77 17.12
N GLY A 129 17.56 -2.77 16.69
CA GLY A 129 16.51 -3.42 17.50
C GLY A 129 15.30 -2.55 17.79
N ARG A 130 15.16 -1.38 17.14
CA ARG A 130 14.03 -0.47 17.36
C ARG A 130 12.80 -1.01 16.63
N VAL A 131 11.77 -1.34 17.40
CA VAL A 131 10.45 -1.75 16.90
C VAL A 131 9.43 -0.71 17.29
N ARG A 132 8.58 -0.30 16.35
CA ARG A 132 7.46 0.61 16.58
C ARG A 132 6.16 -0.04 16.13
N ALA A 133 5.12 0.03 16.96
CA ALA A 133 3.78 -0.32 16.55
C ALA A 133 3.21 0.82 15.67
N ILE A 134 2.64 0.48 14.52
CA ILE A 134 2.06 1.44 13.58
C ILE A 134 0.59 1.15 13.34
N ASP A 135 -0.15 2.19 12.97
CA ASP A 135 -1.53 2.05 12.54
C ASP A 135 -1.59 1.44 11.13
N VAL A 136 -2.65 0.67 10.86
CA VAL A 136 -2.97 0.15 9.53
C VAL A 136 -4.42 0.48 9.17
N LEU A 137 -4.71 0.50 7.87
CA LEU A 137 -6.08 0.46 7.37
C LEU A 137 -6.48 -1.02 7.24
N GLU A 138 -7.66 -1.34 7.74
CA GLU A 138 -8.35 -2.59 7.46
C GLU A 138 -9.46 -2.32 6.46
N VAL A 139 -9.48 -3.10 5.38
CA VAL A 139 -10.52 -3.05 4.35
C VAL A 139 -11.18 -4.41 4.29
N ARG A 140 -12.50 -4.45 4.47
CA ARG A 140 -13.31 -5.67 4.31
C ARG A 140 -14.35 -5.44 3.23
N VAL A 141 -14.42 -6.34 2.25
CA VAL A 141 -15.41 -6.31 1.18
C VAL A 141 -16.59 -7.19 1.59
N ASP A 142 -17.78 -6.61 1.66
CA ASP A 142 -19.01 -7.27 2.12
C ASP A 142 -18.77 -8.09 3.40
N ASP A 143 -19.07 -9.38 3.39
CA ASP A 143 -18.85 -10.32 4.50
C ASP A 143 -17.56 -11.15 4.37
N GLY A 144 -16.63 -10.73 3.50
CA GLY A 144 -15.34 -11.38 3.31
C GLY A 144 -14.34 -11.14 4.45
N GLU A 145 -13.13 -11.65 4.27
CA GLU A 145 -12.05 -11.47 5.23
C GLU A 145 -11.45 -10.05 5.17
N PRO A 146 -11.04 -9.47 6.31
CA PRO A 146 -10.41 -8.17 6.35
C PRO A 146 -8.97 -8.22 5.80
N GLN A 147 -8.67 -7.35 4.83
CA GLN A 147 -7.31 -7.15 4.32
C GLN A 147 -6.61 -5.99 5.04
N THR A 148 -5.31 -6.15 5.27
CA THR A 148 -4.45 -5.11 5.87
C THR A 148 -3.84 -4.26 4.76
N VAL A 149 -4.01 -2.94 4.85
CA VAL A 149 -3.49 -1.94 3.90
C VAL A 149 -2.57 -0.97 4.64
N LEU A 150 -1.34 -0.83 4.14
CA LEU A 150 -0.27 -0.07 4.81
C LEU A 150 -0.28 1.42 4.48
N ASN A 151 -0.54 1.77 3.23
CA ASN A 151 -0.41 3.14 2.73
C ASN A 151 -1.77 3.73 2.40
N ALA A 152 -2.44 3.15 1.40
CA ALA A 152 -3.68 3.69 0.88
C ALA A 152 -4.48 2.66 0.10
N ALA A 153 -5.80 2.86 0.12
CA ALA A 153 -6.75 2.21 -0.76
C ALA A 153 -7.45 3.25 -1.65
N SER A 154 -7.94 2.84 -2.81
CA SER A 154 -8.69 3.72 -3.72
C SER A 154 -9.63 2.95 -4.65
N LEU A 155 -10.63 3.64 -5.18
CA LEU A 155 -11.57 3.09 -6.18
C LEU A 155 -12.03 4.15 -7.18
N GLY A 156 -12.68 3.71 -8.25
CA GLY A 156 -13.13 4.53 -9.36
C GLY A 156 -12.04 4.66 -10.42
N LEU A 157 -11.88 5.84 -11.01
CA LEU A 157 -10.95 6.10 -12.13
C LEU A 157 -9.52 5.57 -11.91
N TYR A 158 -9.02 5.54 -10.67
CA TYR A 158 -7.67 5.07 -10.39
C TYR A 158 -7.53 3.54 -10.48
N ALA A 159 -8.61 2.78 -10.20
CA ALA A 159 -8.60 1.33 -10.29
C ALA A 159 -8.60 0.85 -11.76
N GLY A 160 -9.46 1.45 -12.59
CA GLY A 160 -9.48 1.16 -14.04
C GLY A 160 -8.13 1.40 -14.73
N LEU A 161 -7.45 2.50 -14.35
CA LEU A 161 -6.13 2.87 -14.91
C LEU A 161 -5.03 1.85 -14.59
N ILE A 162 -5.16 1.10 -13.48
CA ILE A 162 -4.20 0.08 -13.09
C ILE A 162 -4.51 -1.25 -13.80
N ASP A 163 -5.78 -1.67 -13.85
CA ASP A 163 -6.21 -2.90 -14.56
C ASP A 163 -5.78 -2.88 -16.03
N GLU A 164 -6.04 -1.75 -16.72
CA GLU A 164 -5.72 -1.61 -18.13
C GLU A 164 -4.20 -1.60 -18.41
N ARG A 165 -3.43 -1.05 -17.47
CA ARG A 165 -1.96 -1.06 -17.56
C ARG A 165 -1.38 -2.47 -17.48
N GLU A 166 -2.00 -3.35 -16.70
CA GLU A 166 -1.60 -4.77 -16.63
C GLU A 166 -1.97 -5.53 -17.91
N ARG A 167 -3.14 -5.24 -18.51
CA ARG A 167 -3.60 -5.88 -19.75
C ARG A 167 -2.75 -5.57 -20.99
N ARG A 168 -2.09 -4.40 -21.07
CA ARG A 168 -1.43 -3.92 -22.31
C ARG A 168 0.06 -3.60 -22.17
N GLN A 169 0.87 -4.53 -21.67
CA GLN A 169 2.33 -4.36 -21.52
C GLN A 169 3.15 -4.16 -22.82
N SER A 170 2.58 -4.16 -24.03
CA SER A 170 3.36 -4.34 -25.28
C SER A 170 3.51 -3.12 -26.23
N LEU A 171 3.15 -1.90 -25.86
CA LEU A 171 3.25 -0.74 -26.78
C LEU A 171 4.16 0.39 -26.27
N GLY A 172 4.96 0.94 -27.19
CA GLY A 172 6.06 1.89 -26.94
C GLY A 172 5.78 2.96 -25.87
N LYS A 173 6.73 3.06 -24.93
CA LYS A 173 6.70 3.65 -23.57
C LYS A 173 6.02 5.00 -23.31
N TRP A 174 5.62 5.78 -24.31
CA TRP A 174 5.05 7.12 -24.06
C TRP A 174 3.82 7.43 -24.92
N LEU A 175 3.83 7.11 -26.21
CA LEU A 175 2.67 7.33 -27.09
C LEU A 175 1.56 6.30 -26.83
N GLY A 176 1.91 5.04 -26.54
CA GLY A 176 0.94 4.01 -26.16
C GLY A 176 0.23 4.33 -24.84
N ALA A 177 0.98 4.87 -23.87
CA ALA A 177 0.42 5.33 -22.59
C ALA A 177 -0.51 6.56 -22.76
N LEU A 178 -0.22 7.45 -23.70
CA LEU A 178 -1.05 8.63 -23.98
C LEU A 178 -2.35 8.28 -24.71
N VAL A 179 -2.31 7.34 -25.66
CA VAL A 179 -3.52 6.86 -26.37
C VAL A 179 -4.37 5.99 -25.44
N ALA A 180 -3.76 5.09 -24.66
CA ALA A 180 -4.48 4.31 -23.65
C ALA A 180 -5.16 5.22 -22.62
N ALA A 181 -4.45 6.23 -22.12
CA ALA A 181 -5.06 7.24 -21.27
C ALA A 181 -6.21 7.98 -21.98
N TYR A 182 -6.07 8.32 -23.28
CA TYR A 182 -7.11 9.03 -24.05
C TYR A 182 -8.40 8.22 -24.23
N ASP A 183 -8.30 6.96 -24.66
CA ASP A 183 -9.48 6.11 -24.87
C ASP A 183 -10.21 5.86 -23.54
N GLU A 184 -9.44 5.60 -22.47
CA GLU A 184 -9.97 5.41 -21.11
C GLU A 184 -10.63 6.68 -20.56
N ILE A 185 -10.07 7.86 -20.87
CA ILE A 185 -10.69 9.16 -20.55
C ILE A 185 -12.03 9.35 -21.24
N THR A 186 -12.22 8.82 -22.46
CA THR A 186 -13.49 9.01 -23.18
C THR A 186 -14.61 8.11 -22.67
N GLU A 187 -14.27 6.92 -22.17
CA GLU A 187 -15.23 5.90 -21.73
C GLU A 187 -15.51 5.96 -20.22
N ALA A 188 -14.60 6.55 -19.42
CA ALA A 188 -14.74 6.61 -17.97
C ALA A 188 -16.10 7.16 -17.49
N GLN A 189 -16.78 6.36 -16.68
CA GLN A 189 -18.06 6.73 -16.07
C GLN A 189 -17.89 7.01 -14.58
N PRO A 190 -18.59 8.03 -14.02
CA PRO A 190 -18.63 8.20 -12.59
C PRO A 190 -19.21 6.98 -11.89
N THR A 191 -18.51 6.47 -10.89
CA THR A 191 -18.97 5.40 -10.00
C THR A 191 -20.04 5.94 -9.06
N GLU A 192 -21.10 5.17 -8.82
CA GLU A 192 -22.09 5.50 -7.81
C GLU A 192 -21.65 4.97 -6.45
N ILE A 193 -21.72 5.82 -5.43
CA ILE A 193 -21.43 5.44 -4.04
C ILE A 193 -22.55 5.82 -3.10
N VAL A 194 -22.64 5.13 -1.97
CA VAL A 194 -23.46 5.51 -0.82
C VAL A 194 -22.58 5.63 0.41
N VAL A 195 -22.59 6.81 1.02
CA VAL A 195 -21.86 7.13 2.26
C VAL A 195 -22.83 7.79 3.23
N ASP A 196 -22.93 7.28 4.46
CA ASP A 196 -23.89 7.73 5.48
C ASP A 196 -25.34 7.81 4.94
N GLY A 197 -25.74 6.83 4.14
CA GLY A 197 -27.07 6.79 3.50
C GLY A 197 -27.28 7.79 2.37
N ARG A 198 -26.29 8.63 2.03
CA ARG A 198 -26.39 9.60 0.93
C ARG A 198 -25.74 9.06 -0.33
N ARG A 199 -26.48 9.11 -1.44
CA ARG A 199 -25.97 8.73 -2.77
C ARG A 199 -25.13 9.87 -3.36
N ALA A 200 -24.00 9.51 -3.95
CA ALA A 200 -23.15 10.43 -4.72
C ALA A 200 -22.60 9.75 -5.97
N ARG A 201 -22.33 10.53 -7.02
CA ARG A 201 -21.56 10.10 -8.18
C ARG A 201 -20.15 10.65 -8.04
N VAL A 202 -19.16 9.79 -8.16
CA VAL A 202 -17.76 10.13 -7.89
C VAL A 202 -16.87 9.67 -9.01
N TRP A 203 -15.82 10.43 -9.23
CA TRP A 203 -14.72 10.08 -10.11
C TRP A 203 -13.75 9.12 -9.42
N SER A 204 -13.51 9.34 -8.13
CA SER A 204 -12.66 8.47 -7.33
C SER A 204 -12.92 8.67 -5.83
N VAL A 205 -12.56 7.65 -5.06
CA VAL A 205 -12.39 7.75 -3.62
C VAL A 205 -10.96 7.33 -3.29
N PHE A 206 -10.27 8.14 -2.49
CA PHE A 206 -8.94 7.85 -1.98
C PHE A 206 -9.00 7.74 -0.46
N ILE A 207 -8.42 6.68 0.09
CA ILE A 207 -8.40 6.37 1.51
C ILE A 207 -6.94 6.23 1.91
N GLY A 208 -6.43 7.15 2.73
CA GLY A 208 -5.06 7.10 3.21
C GLY A 208 -4.98 6.83 4.71
N VAL A 209 -3.98 6.06 5.14
CA VAL A 209 -3.63 5.97 6.56
C VAL A 209 -2.84 7.22 6.93
N GLY A 210 -3.44 8.05 7.78
CA GLY A 210 -2.80 9.26 8.29
C GLY A 210 -3.02 10.55 7.51
N LEU A 211 -2.42 11.64 8.01
CA LEU A 211 -2.67 13.00 7.51
C LEU A 211 -1.89 13.29 6.23
N HIS A 212 -2.55 13.17 5.09
CA HIS A 212 -1.94 13.54 3.82
C HIS A 212 -1.88 15.08 3.69
N ALA A 213 -0.82 15.60 3.07
CA ALA A 213 -0.65 17.04 2.86
C ALA A 213 -1.92 17.67 2.25
N SER A 214 -2.29 18.85 2.75
CA SER A 214 -3.61 19.47 2.55
C SER A 214 -3.96 19.84 1.11
N ASP A 215 -3.00 19.82 0.18
CA ASP A 215 -3.15 20.24 -1.21
C ASP A 215 -3.19 19.08 -2.24
N GLN A 216 -3.23 17.82 -1.79
CA GLN A 216 -3.02 16.63 -2.65
C GLN A 216 -4.25 15.71 -2.77
N VAL A 217 -4.98 15.73 -3.88
CA VAL A 217 -6.22 14.90 -4.02
C VAL A 217 -5.96 13.39 -3.89
N ALA A 218 -4.78 12.93 -4.29
CA ALA A 218 -4.27 11.59 -4.02
C ALA A 218 -2.78 11.69 -3.62
N THR A 219 -2.41 10.97 -2.58
CA THR A 219 -1.01 10.75 -2.19
C THR A 219 -0.87 9.34 -1.68
N LEU A 220 -0.19 8.48 -2.44
CA LEU A 220 0.22 7.14 -1.99
C LEU A 220 1.29 7.19 -0.87
N GLN A 221 1.52 8.36 -0.27
CA GLN A 221 2.59 8.61 0.67
C GLN A 221 2.01 8.96 2.04
N ARG A 222 2.17 8.03 2.97
CA ARG A 222 2.01 8.26 4.40
C ARG A 222 2.99 9.33 4.85
N SER A 223 2.50 10.37 5.51
CA SER A 223 3.31 11.44 6.11
C SER A 223 3.83 11.05 7.49
N GLU A 224 3.04 10.32 8.28
CA GLU A 224 3.34 9.92 9.66
C GLU A 224 2.79 8.51 9.97
N ALA A 225 3.59 7.72 10.69
CA ALA A 225 3.27 6.35 11.07
C ALA A 225 2.18 6.22 12.16
N ASP A 226 1.82 7.29 12.85
CA ASP A 226 0.86 7.26 13.98
C ASP A 226 -0.32 8.21 13.76
N ALA A 227 -0.57 8.61 12.51
CA ALA A 227 -1.55 9.64 12.25
C ALA A 227 -2.97 9.10 12.53
N GLY A 228 -3.53 9.60 13.63
CA GLY A 228 -4.65 9.00 14.35
C GLY A 228 -6.03 9.08 13.69
N THR A 229 -6.13 9.13 12.36
CA THR A 229 -7.38 9.13 11.59
C THR A 229 -7.13 8.61 10.16
N LEU A 230 -8.15 8.05 9.51
CA LEU A 230 -8.15 7.84 8.05
C LEU A 230 -8.45 9.18 7.34
N ASP A 231 -7.66 9.52 6.31
CA ASP A 231 -7.93 10.66 5.43
C ASP A 231 -8.64 10.17 4.17
N ILE A 232 -9.96 10.36 4.13
CA ILE A 232 -10.82 9.94 3.03
C ILE A 232 -11.13 11.14 2.14
N ARG A 233 -10.80 11.03 0.85
CA ARG A 233 -11.01 12.08 -0.16
C ARG A 233 -11.94 11.55 -1.24
N ILE A 234 -13.10 12.18 -1.35
CA ILE A 234 -14.15 11.81 -2.30
C ILE A 234 -14.17 12.87 -3.39
N HIS A 235 -13.77 12.50 -4.61
CA HIS A 235 -13.83 13.39 -5.75
C HIS A 235 -15.19 13.27 -6.45
N HIS A 236 -16.10 14.20 -6.14
CA HIS A 236 -17.46 14.24 -6.68
C HIS A 236 -17.47 14.56 -8.19
N ALA A 237 -18.36 13.88 -8.92
CA ALA A 237 -18.52 14.06 -10.37
C ALA A 237 -19.35 15.30 -10.73
N ARG A 238 -18.92 16.49 -10.26
CA ARG A 238 -19.53 17.80 -10.52
C ARG A 238 -18.90 18.53 -11.72
N GLY A 239 -17.71 18.09 -12.15
CA GLY A 239 -16.98 18.60 -13.31
C GLY A 239 -16.72 17.53 -14.37
N GLY A 240 -16.25 17.96 -15.55
CA GLY A 240 -15.95 17.05 -16.67
C GLY A 240 -14.73 16.16 -16.43
N ARG A 241 -14.66 15.05 -17.17
CA ARG A 241 -13.64 13.98 -17.09
C ARG A 241 -12.19 14.46 -17.08
N LEU A 242 -11.88 15.50 -17.85
CA LEU A 242 -10.55 16.10 -17.91
C LEU A 242 -10.06 16.62 -16.54
N ARG A 243 -10.98 17.13 -15.70
CA ARG A 243 -10.65 17.56 -14.33
C ARG A 243 -10.41 16.38 -13.40
N ALA A 244 -11.13 15.28 -13.61
CA ALA A 244 -10.90 14.04 -12.87
C ALA A 244 -9.51 13.47 -13.11
N LEU A 245 -9.06 13.42 -14.36
CA LEU A 245 -7.71 13.00 -14.68
C LEU A 245 -6.65 13.96 -14.12
N ALA A 246 -6.87 15.27 -14.22
CA ALA A 246 -5.93 16.26 -13.66
C ALA A 246 -5.76 16.12 -12.14
N SER A 247 -6.74 15.54 -11.44
CA SER A 247 -6.66 15.22 -10.01
C SER A 247 -5.68 14.07 -9.71
N LEU A 248 -5.50 13.16 -10.68
CA LEU A 248 -4.60 12.00 -10.62
C LEU A 248 -3.16 12.35 -11.00
N ALA A 249 -2.90 13.59 -11.46
CA ALA A 249 -1.56 14.03 -11.82
C ALA A 249 -0.64 14.07 -10.58
N PHE A 250 0.41 13.26 -10.62
CA PHE A 250 1.47 13.20 -9.61
C PHE A 250 2.54 14.26 -9.91
N GLY A 251 3.05 14.91 -8.85
CA GLY A 251 4.17 15.87 -8.93
C GLY A 251 3.77 17.34 -8.85
N ARG A 252 4.52 18.10 -8.04
CA ARG A 252 4.25 19.53 -7.74
C ARG A 252 4.24 20.41 -9.01
N ARG A 253 5.14 20.14 -9.97
CA ARG A 253 5.24 20.91 -11.23
C ARG A 253 4.06 20.66 -12.17
N THR A 254 3.69 19.41 -12.40
CA THR A 254 2.53 19.03 -13.22
C THR A 254 1.24 19.64 -12.66
N ARG A 255 1.06 19.59 -11.33
CA ARG A 255 -0.08 20.21 -10.65
C ARG A 255 -0.11 21.73 -10.77
N ALA A 256 1.03 22.40 -10.64
CA ALA A 256 1.11 23.86 -10.80
C ALA A 256 0.69 24.30 -12.22
N VAL A 257 1.13 23.55 -13.25
CA VAL A 257 0.71 23.78 -14.63
C VAL A 257 -0.78 23.55 -14.81
N LEU A 258 -1.32 22.43 -14.31
CA LEU A 258 -2.75 22.10 -14.41
C LEU A 258 -3.67 23.08 -13.67
N ARG A 259 -3.21 23.64 -12.53
CA ARG A 259 -3.89 24.75 -11.84
C ARG A 259 -3.83 26.03 -12.67
N ALA A 260 -2.67 26.36 -13.25
CA ALA A 260 -2.49 27.55 -14.09
C ALA A 260 -3.40 27.53 -15.33
N VAL A 261 -3.60 26.35 -15.94
CA VAL A 261 -4.52 26.18 -17.08
C VAL A 261 -5.98 25.89 -16.69
N ARG A 262 -6.35 25.98 -15.40
CA ARG A 262 -7.71 25.75 -14.87
C ARG A 262 -8.31 24.36 -15.17
N VAL A 263 -7.46 23.36 -15.35
CA VAL A 263 -7.87 21.97 -15.58
C VAL A 263 -7.92 21.18 -14.26
N PHE A 264 -7.26 21.66 -13.20
CA PHE A 264 -7.34 21.04 -11.87
C PHE A 264 -8.75 21.18 -11.25
N PRO A 265 -9.30 20.14 -10.58
CA PRO A 265 -10.61 20.23 -9.97
C PRO A 265 -10.61 21.27 -8.83
N PRO A 266 -11.64 22.12 -8.74
CA PRO A 266 -11.77 23.06 -7.63
C PRO A 266 -11.96 22.29 -6.32
N ALA A 267 -11.47 22.84 -5.20
CA ALA A 267 -11.55 22.19 -3.89
C ALA A 267 -12.98 21.79 -3.48
N ARG A 268 -14.01 22.50 -3.97
CA ARG A 268 -15.43 22.17 -3.74
C ARG A 268 -15.90 20.84 -4.36
N ASP A 269 -15.14 20.30 -5.32
CA ASP A 269 -15.44 19.01 -5.95
C ASP A 269 -14.82 17.86 -5.14
N VAL A 270 -13.92 18.16 -4.20
CA VAL A 270 -13.26 17.16 -3.34
C VAL A 270 -13.76 17.32 -1.91
N GLU A 271 -14.54 16.36 -1.45
CA GLU A 271 -14.91 16.25 -0.05
C GLU A 271 -13.80 15.53 0.70
N ARG A 272 -13.41 16.06 1.87
CA ARG A 272 -12.41 15.46 2.76
C ARG A 272 -13.06 15.08 4.07
N ARG A 273 -12.78 13.86 4.54
CA ARG A 273 -13.25 13.34 5.82
C ARG A 273 -12.08 12.77 6.60
N LEU A 274 -12.04 13.08 7.89
CA LEU A 274 -11.09 12.51 8.85
C LEU A 274 -11.90 11.67 9.84
N VAL A 275 -11.85 10.35 9.68
CA VAL A 275 -12.67 9.40 10.45
C VAL A 275 -11.85 8.16 10.80
N ASP A 276 -12.22 7.43 11.85
CA ASP A 276 -11.57 6.14 12.18
C ASP A 276 -12.21 4.97 11.42
N ALA A 277 -13.42 5.12 10.92
CA ALA A 277 -14.10 4.10 10.13
C ALA A 277 -15.09 4.71 9.13
N LEU A 278 -15.33 4.01 8.03
CA LEU A 278 -16.34 4.39 7.03
C LEU A 278 -16.91 3.15 6.36
N GLU A 279 -18.23 3.11 6.19
CA GLU A 279 -18.89 2.19 5.28
C GLU A 279 -19.16 2.90 3.95
N LEU A 280 -18.73 2.27 2.86
CA LEU A 280 -18.86 2.79 1.50
C LEU A 280 -19.47 1.72 0.61
N ARG A 281 -20.74 1.91 0.21
CA ARG A 281 -21.36 1.03 -0.79
C ARG A 281 -21.04 1.54 -2.17
N VAL A 282 -20.57 0.66 -3.04
CA VAL A 282 -20.11 0.96 -4.39
C VAL A 282 -21.03 0.26 -5.38
N ARG A 283 -21.49 1.02 -6.38
CA ARG A 283 -22.14 0.50 -7.57
C ARG A 283 -21.26 0.83 -8.77
N PRO A 284 -20.48 -0.14 -9.26
CA PRO A 284 -19.71 0.01 -10.49
C PRO A 284 -20.60 0.42 -11.66
N ALA A 285 -20.10 1.27 -12.54
CA ALA A 285 -20.80 1.57 -13.79
C ALA A 285 -20.55 0.51 -14.87
N ASP A 286 -19.44 -0.22 -14.76
CA ASP A 286 -18.96 -1.24 -15.68
C ASP A 286 -18.05 -2.25 -14.91
N ALA A 287 -17.61 -3.30 -15.60
CA ALA A 287 -16.77 -4.36 -15.02
C ALA A 287 -15.38 -3.85 -14.60
N ASP A 288 -14.80 -2.89 -15.32
CA ASP A 288 -13.49 -2.32 -14.99
C ASP A 288 -13.53 -1.49 -13.68
N GLN A 289 -14.71 -0.98 -13.31
CA GLN A 289 -14.95 -0.31 -12.03
C GLN A 289 -15.34 -1.27 -10.89
N ALA A 290 -15.54 -2.55 -11.17
CA ALA A 290 -15.79 -3.57 -10.16
C ALA A 290 -14.47 -4.02 -9.52
N ALA A 291 -13.70 -3.05 -9.03
CA ALA A 291 -12.40 -3.27 -8.42
C ALA A 291 -12.04 -2.12 -7.47
N TRP A 292 -11.09 -2.40 -6.59
CA TRP A 292 -10.45 -1.41 -5.75
C TRP A 292 -8.95 -1.70 -5.70
N VAL A 293 -8.15 -0.69 -5.39
CA VAL A 293 -6.69 -0.78 -5.37
C VAL A 293 -6.21 -0.52 -3.96
N HIS A 294 -5.24 -1.29 -3.49
CA HIS A 294 -4.55 -1.04 -2.23
C HIS A 294 -3.06 -1.35 -2.34
N ASP A 295 -2.22 -0.49 -1.76
CA ASP A 295 -0.75 -0.65 -1.77
C ASP A 295 -0.11 -0.91 -3.17
N GLY A 296 -0.83 -0.60 -4.25
CA GLY A 296 -0.41 -0.83 -5.63
C GLY A 296 -0.95 -2.12 -6.26
N GLU A 297 -1.67 -2.96 -5.51
CA GLU A 297 -2.33 -4.18 -5.95
C GLU A 297 -3.81 -3.90 -6.28
N LEU A 298 -4.32 -4.56 -7.32
CA LEU A 298 -5.71 -4.46 -7.76
C LEU A 298 -6.51 -5.66 -7.27
N GLU A 299 -7.62 -5.40 -6.59
CA GLU A 299 -8.55 -6.42 -6.09
C GLU A 299 -9.87 -6.32 -6.84
N LYS A 300 -10.31 -7.44 -7.42
CA LYS A 300 -11.61 -7.53 -8.10
C LYS A 300 -12.74 -7.61 -7.08
N ALA A 301 -13.87 -7.02 -7.43
CA ALA A 301 -15.07 -7.00 -6.63
C ALA A 301 -16.30 -7.39 -7.48
N PRO A 302 -17.44 -7.73 -6.86
CA PRO A 302 -18.66 -8.06 -7.58
C PRO A 302 -19.18 -6.90 -8.46
N GLU A 303 -19.47 -7.19 -9.73
CA GLU A 303 -20.06 -6.23 -10.68
C GLU A 303 -21.45 -5.74 -10.26
N SER A 304 -22.17 -6.57 -9.49
CA SER A 304 -23.47 -6.22 -8.89
C SER A 304 -23.40 -5.06 -7.89
N GLY A 305 -22.20 -4.66 -7.49
CA GLY A 305 -21.93 -3.75 -6.39
C GLY A 305 -21.49 -4.49 -5.14
N PHE A 306 -20.80 -3.76 -4.27
CA PHE A 306 -20.15 -4.26 -3.06
C PHE A 306 -20.07 -3.18 -1.98
N THR A 307 -19.81 -3.59 -0.75
CA THR A 307 -19.64 -2.70 0.40
C THR A 307 -18.21 -2.77 0.90
N LEU A 308 -17.53 -1.63 0.96
CA LEU A 308 -16.25 -1.52 1.66
C LEU A 308 -16.49 -1.07 3.08
N HIS A 309 -16.10 -1.92 4.03
CA HIS A 309 -15.97 -1.58 5.43
C HIS A 309 -14.52 -1.18 5.70
N LEU A 310 -14.30 0.11 5.93
CA LEU A 310 -13.00 0.71 6.15
C LEU A 310 -12.84 0.99 7.64
N ARG A 311 -11.73 0.58 8.25
CA ARG A 311 -11.46 0.82 9.66
C ARG A 311 -9.98 1.02 9.91
N ARG A 312 -9.63 2.03 10.69
CA ARG A 312 -8.29 2.17 11.26
C ARG A 312 -8.11 1.14 12.38
N VAL A 313 -6.98 0.45 12.36
CA VAL A 313 -6.56 -0.42 13.47
C VAL A 313 -5.32 0.21 14.09
N PRO A 314 -5.43 0.81 15.29
CA PRO A 314 -4.30 1.49 15.91
C PRO A 314 -3.25 0.49 16.39
N ALA A 315 -1.96 0.85 16.26
CA ALA A 315 -0.83 0.06 16.75
C ALA A 315 -0.90 -1.45 16.37
N ALA A 316 -1.39 -1.74 15.17
CA ALA A 316 -1.77 -3.09 14.75
C ALA A 316 -0.64 -3.89 14.10
N LEU A 317 0.47 -3.24 13.77
CA LEU A 317 1.63 -3.90 13.18
C LEU A 317 2.91 -3.38 13.82
N SER A 318 3.68 -4.28 14.41
CA SER A 318 5.01 -3.97 14.93
C SER A 318 6.02 -4.02 13.79
N VAL A 319 6.74 -2.92 13.54
CA VAL A 319 7.72 -2.83 12.45
C VAL A 319 9.09 -2.36 12.94
N VAL A 320 10.15 -2.93 12.37
CA VAL A 320 11.52 -2.47 12.61
C VAL A 320 11.75 -1.14 11.88
N THR A 321 12.35 -0.17 12.57
CA THR A 321 12.67 1.16 12.02
C THR A 321 14.14 1.50 12.20
N SER A 322 14.66 2.45 11.41
CA SER A 322 15.97 3.05 11.69
C SER A 322 15.97 3.90 12.96
#